data_AF-A0A812CZI0-F1
#
_entry.id   AF-A0A812CZI0-F1
#
_cell.length_a   1.000
_cell.length_b   1.000
_cell.length_c   1.000
_cell.angle_alpha   90.00
_cell.angle_beta   90.00
_cell.angle_gamma   90.00
#
_symmetry.space_group_name_H-M   'P 1'
#
loop_
_entity.id
_entity.type
_entity.pdbx_description
1 polymer ?
#
loop_
_entity_poly.entity_id
_entity_poly.type
_entity_poly.pdbx_seq_one_letter_code
_entity_poly.pdbx_strand_id
1 'polypeptide(L)'
;MLLKHEYLSIYLSIAFNSLSLAFCSLSIYLSIYRILHDNFVSNEARVLNTHLPLRMLPTEILDKKIKTVLIARNLKDVAVSLYCHLKMLDEETPYEGTFSSFLDIFLDGNLSYGSWFNYMLEWQNVFDNHPDWPVHIVLYEDLIEDPAREIQKLANFLGKYSDKDFCSQIADKCHIDRLKKAKPEPNMYVKLYVRIHMLFYHTHIYLSIYLSIYLSIYLSISFSLSLSLSIYIYIYIY
;
A
#
# COMPACT_ATOMS: atom_id res chain seq x y z
N MET A 1 -15.49 40.41 -13.61
CA MET A 1 -14.08 39.99 -13.74
C MET A 1 -13.61 39.09 -12.59
N LEU A 2 -14.21 39.19 -11.39
CA LEU A 2 -13.84 38.40 -10.20
C LEU A 2 -14.17 36.89 -10.28
N LEU A 3 -15.28 36.50 -10.91
CA LEU A 3 -15.67 35.09 -11.07
C LEU A 3 -14.69 34.27 -11.94
N LYS A 4 -13.87 34.88 -12.81
CA LYS A 4 -12.89 34.13 -13.62
C LYS A 4 -11.65 33.70 -12.82
N HIS A 5 -11.34 34.39 -11.71
CA HIS A 5 -10.17 34.08 -10.89
C HIS A 5 -10.42 32.96 -9.87
N GLU A 6 -11.63 32.85 -9.32
CA GLU A 6 -12.00 31.77 -8.39
C GLU A 6 -12.05 30.40 -9.09
N TYR A 7 -12.61 30.32 -10.29
CA TYR A 7 -12.61 29.08 -11.08
C TYR A 7 -11.21 28.65 -11.51
N LEU A 8 -10.32 29.59 -11.83
CA LEU A 8 -8.93 29.29 -12.20
C LEU A 8 -8.14 28.76 -10.99
N SER A 9 -8.39 29.28 -9.79
CA SER A 9 -7.76 28.84 -8.53
C SER A 9 -8.19 27.42 -8.14
N ILE A 10 -9.47 27.09 -8.27
CA ILE A 10 -9.99 25.73 -8.03
C ILE A 10 -9.44 24.76 -9.08
N TYR A 11 -9.40 25.16 -10.35
CA TYR A 11 -8.79 24.35 -11.41
C TYR A 11 -7.30 24.11 -11.18
N LEU A 12 -6.56 25.13 -10.73
CA LEU A 12 -5.14 25.01 -10.40
C LEU A 12 -4.92 24.13 -9.15
N SER A 13 -5.78 24.20 -8.14
CA SER A 13 -5.69 23.35 -6.94
C SER A 13 -6.02 21.88 -7.24
N ILE A 14 -7.05 21.62 -8.05
CA ILE A 14 -7.38 20.28 -8.55
C ILE A 14 -6.26 19.77 -9.47
N ALA A 15 -5.75 20.61 -10.37
CA ALA A 15 -4.63 20.30 -11.23
C ALA A 15 -3.37 19.97 -10.41
N PHE A 16 -3.04 20.74 -9.38
CA PHE A 16 -1.88 20.48 -8.50
C PHE A 16 -2.04 19.22 -7.63
N ASN A 17 -3.24 18.95 -7.10
CA ASN A 17 -3.51 17.70 -6.39
C ASN A 17 -3.43 16.48 -7.32
N SER A 18 -3.96 16.60 -8.54
CA SER A 18 -3.83 15.57 -9.57
C SER A 18 -2.38 15.41 -10.06
N LEU A 19 -1.59 16.48 -10.11
CA LEU A 19 -0.16 16.45 -10.42
C LEU A 19 0.63 15.80 -9.28
N SER A 20 0.32 16.10 -8.02
CA SER A 20 0.95 15.50 -6.84
C SER A 20 0.66 14.00 -6.73
N LEU A 21 -0.59 13.58 -6.96
CA LEU A 21 -0.98 12.17 -7.09
C LEU A 21 -0.29 11.51 -8.29
N ALA A 22 -0.14 12.23 -9.41
CA ALA A 22 0.61 11.77 -10.57
C ALA A 22 2.11 11.62 -10.29
N PHE A 23 2.72 12.51 -9.50
CA PHE A 23 4.12 12.41 -9.09
C PHE A 23 4.34 11.32 -8.03
N CYS A 24 3.39 11.11 -7.13
CA CYS A 24 3.42 10.01 -6.15
C CYS A 24 3.28 8.66 -6.86
N SER A 25 2.31 8.52 -7.77
CA SER A 25 2.15 7.32 -8.60
C SER A 25 3.35 7.10 -9.53
N LEU A 26 3.95 8.13 -10.11
CA LEU A 26 5.15 8.03 -10.94
C LEU A 26 6.40 7.66 -10.12
N SER A 27 6.56 8.17 -8.90
CA SER A 27 7.69 7.82 -8.02
C SER A 27 7.59 6.39 -7.50
N ILE A 28 6.38 5.95 -7.13
CA ILE A 28 6.08 4.56 -6.77
C ILE A 28 6.30 3.66 -7.98
N TYR A 29 5.77 4.04 -9.15
CA TYR A 29 5.97 3.32 -10.41
C TYR A 29 7.45 3.24 -10.77
N LEU A 30 8.23 4.31 -10.64
CA LEU A 30 9.67 4.31 -10.95
C LEU A 30 10.49 3.52 -9.93
N SER A 31 10.10 3.53 -8.65
CA SER A 31 10.78 2.75 -7.60
C SER A 31 10.47 1.26 -7.76
N ILE A 32 9.22 0.91 -8.06
CA ILE A 32 8.81 -0.44 -8.43
C ILE A 32 9.47 -0.85 -9.73
N TYR A 33 9.44 -0.01 -10.77
CA TYR A 33 10.09 -0.26 -12.05
C TYR A 33 11.57 -0.48 -11.85
N ARG A 34 12.25 0.30 -11.00
CA ARG A 34 13.69 0.13 -10.73
C ARG A 34 13.99 -1.11 -9.90
N ILE A 35 13.17 -1.44 -8.89
CA ILE A 35 13.26 -2.71 -8.17
C ILE A 35 13.00 -3.88 -9.11
N LEU A 36 12.04 -3.78 -10.02
CA LEU A 36 11.76 -4.81 -11.01
C LEU A 36 12.90 -4.90 -12.06
N HIS A 37 13.37 -3.75 -12.57
CA HIS A 37 14.37 -3.56 -13.64
C HIS A 37 15.80 -3.91 -13.24
N ASP A 38 16.23 -3.53 -12.04
CA ASP A 38 17.55 -3.93 -11.53
C ASP A 38 17.57 -5.45 -11.21
N ASN A 39 16.41 -6.06 -10.96
CA ASN A 39 16.25 -7.51 -10.89
C ASN A 39 15.99 -8.18 -12.26
N PHE A 40 15.90 -7.44 -13.38
CA PHE A 40 15.59 -7.98 -14.72
C PHE A 40 16.77 -8.62 -15.48
N VAL A 41 18.01 -8.55 -14.95
CA VAL A 41 19.22 -9.03 -15.66
C VAL A 41 19.55 -10.52 -15.41
N SER A 42 18.81 -11.24 -14.57
CA SER A 42 19.01 -12.70 -14.41
C SER A 42 18.03 -13.52 -15.26
N ASN A 43 18.57 -14.56 -15.92
CA ASN A 43 17.84 -15.55 -16.74
C ASN A 43 17.13 -16.64 -15.89
N GLU A 44 17.03 -16.44 -14.58
CA GLU A 44 16.43 -17.41 -13.65
C GLU A 44 14.95 -17.08 -13.37
N ALA A 45 14.18 -18.11 -13.01
CA ALA A 45 12.80 -17.94 -12.57
C ALA A 45 12.77 -17.15 -11.25
N ARG A 46 12.08 -16.01 -11.24
CA ARG A 46 12.00 -15.11 -10.08
C ARG A 46 10.75 -15.34 -9.26
N VAL A 47 10.91 -15.38 -7.95
CA VAL A 47 9.81 -15.36 -6.98
C VAL A 47 9.73 -13.95 -6.42
N LEU A 48 8.60 -13.28 -6.64
CA LEU A 48 8.34 -11.92 -6.16
C LEU A 48 7.19 -11.96 -5.17
N ASN A 49 7.30 -11.20 -4.09
CA ASN A 49 6.24 -10.97 -3.12
C ASN A 49 5.86 -9.49 -3.09
N THR A 50 4.58 -9.19 -2.94
CA THR A 50 4.09 -7.81 -2.88
C THR A 50 2.81 -7.73 -2.05
N HIS A 51 2.63 -6.60 -1.37
CA HIS A 51 1.38 -6.21 -0.70
C HIS A 51 0.64 -5.10 -1.47
N LEU A 52 1.12 -4.74 -2.67
CA LEU A 52 0.50 -3.69 -3.46
C LEU A 52 -0.86 -4.15 -4.00
N PRO A 53 -1.86 -3.26 -4.03
CA PRO A 53 -3.09 -3.46 -4.78
C PRO A 53 -2.81 -3.81 -6.25
N LEU A 54 -3.69 -4.61 -6.87
CA LEU A 54 -3.54 -5.05 -8.26
C LEU A 54 -3.47 -3.86 -9.22
N ARG A 55 -4.25 -2.81 -8.95
CA ARG A 55 -4.22 -1.55 -9.73
C ARG A 55 -2.85 -0.85 -9.78
N MET A 56 -1.93 -1.20 -8.87
CA MET A 56 -0.57 -0.65 -8.80
C MET A 56 0.48 -1.58 -9.41
N LEU A 57 0.09 -2.79 -9.82
CA LEU A 57 0.99 -3.74 -10.44
C LEU A 57 1.07 -3.52 -11.96
N PRO A 58 2.19 -3.92 -12.60
CA PRO A 58 2.29 -3.90 -14.05
C PRO A 58 1.21 -4.76 -14.71
N THR A 59 0.59 -4.26 -15.79
CA THR A 59 -0.47 -4.97 -16.52
C THR A 59 0.04 -6.28 -17.13
N GLU A 60 1.35 -6.38 -17.37
CA GLU A 60 2.02 -7.57 -17.89
C GLU A 60 1.84 -8.80 -16.99
N ILE A 61 1.52 -8.63 -15.70
CA ILE A 61 1.21 -9.76 -14.83
C ILE A 61 -0.03 -10.51 -15.34
N LEU A 62 -1.06 -9.76 -15.79
CA LEU A 62 -2.25 -10.33 -16.41
C LEU A 62 -1.94 -10.83 -17.83
N ASP A 63 -1.32 -9.99 -18.66
CA ASP A 63 -1.09 -10.31 -20.08
C ASP A 63 -0.23 -11.57 -20.26
N LYS A 64 0.81 -11.72 -19.42
CA LYS A 64 1.72 -12.88 -19.43
C LYS A 64 1.22 -14.03 -18.56
N LYS A 65 0.04 -13.89 -17.94
CA LYS A 65 -0.58 -14.91 -17.07
C LYS A 65 0.40 -15.42 -16.02
N ILE A 66 1.07 -14.50 -15.34
CA ILE A 66 2.07 -14.84 -14.34
C ILE A 66 1.38 -15.60 -13.21
N LYS A 67 1.86 -16.83 -12.92
CA LYS A 67 1.33 -17.64 -11.82
C LYS A 67 1.36 -16.83 -10.53
N THR A 68 0.19 -16.63 -9.92
CA THR A 68 0.06 -15.79 -8.73
C THR A 68 -0.48 -16.60 -7.57
N VAL A 69 0.12 -16.42 -6.40
CA VAL A 69 -0.35 -17.02 -5.14
C VAL A 69 -0.97 -15.90 -4.31
N LEU A 70 -2.29 -15.96 -4.08
CA LEU A 70 -3.01 -15.02 -3.25
C LEU A 70 -3.18 -15.63 -1.86
N ILE A 71 -2.65 -14.98 -0.83
CA ILE A 71 -2.89 -15.36 0.56
C ILE A 71 -4.04 -14.51 1.10
N ALA A 72 -5.10 -15.15 1.56
CA ALA A 72 -6.22 -14.52 2.25
C ALA A 72 -6.26 -14.97 3.71
N ARG A 73 -6.80 -14.11 4.59
CA ARG A 73 -6.90 -14.34 6.02
C ARG A 73 -8.14 -13.66 6.57
N ASN A 74 -8.69 -14.16 7.68
CA ASN A 74 -9.77 -13.50 8.40
C ASN A 74 -9.42 -12.03 8.69
N LEU A 75 -10.32 -11.12 8.31
CA LEU A 75 -10.12 -9.68 8.44
C LEU A 75 -9.83 -9.23 9.87
N LYS A 76 -10.49 -9.84 10.86
CA LYS A 76 -10.30 -9.50 12.28
C LYS A 76 -8.88 -9.80 12.73
N ASP A 77 -8.33 -10.93 12.28
CA ASP A 77 -6.97 -11.33 12.61
C ASP A 77 -5.93 -10.51 11.82
N VAL A 78 -6.25 -10.09 10.59
CA VAL A 78 -5.42 -9.14 9.83
C VAL A 78 -5.29 -7.81 10.58
N ALA A 79 -6.40 -7.26 11.08
CA ALA A 79 -6.39 -6.00 11.82
C ALA A 79 -5.50 -6.08 13.06
N VAL A 80 -5.68 -7.11 13.89
CA VAL A 80 -4.85 -7.31 15.10
C VAL A 80 -3.38 -7.52 14.73
N SER A 81 -3.09 -8.33 13.71
CA SER A 81 -1.72 -8.61 13.26
C SER A 81 -1.01 -7.36 12.76
N LEU A 82 -1.69 -6.51 11.98
CA LEU A 82 -1.12 -5.26 11.47
C LEU A 82 -0.91 -4.24 12.59
N TYR A 83 -1.84 -4.10 13.53
CA TYR A 83 -1.65 -3.25 14.71
C TYR A 83 -0.41 -3.65 15.50
N CYS A 84 -0.27 -4.94 15.81
CA CYS A 84 0.92 -5.46 16.50
C CYS A 84 2.19 -5.20 15.67
N HIS A 85 2.14 -5.39 14.35
CA HIS A 85 3.27 -5.11 13.47
C HIS A 85 3.69 -3.62 13.52
N LEU A 86 2.74 -2.69 13.45
CA LEU A 86 2.99 -1.25 13.53
C LEU A 86 3.53 -0.81 14.91
N LYS A 87 3.14 -1.50 15.98
CA LYS A 87 3.70 -1.31 17.33
C LYS A 87 5.14 -1.82 17.47
N MET A 88 5.54 -2.76 16.63
CA MET A 88 6.87 -3.41 16.66
C MET A 88 7.85 -2.87 15.61
N LEU A 89 7.40 -2.06 14.65
CA LEU A 89 8.28 -1.42 13.66
C LEU A 89 9.16 -0.37 14.35
N ASP A 90 10.48 -0.44 14.07
CA ASP A 90 11.64 0.35 14.50
C ASP A 90 11.42 1.55 15.47
N GLU A 91 12.37 1.68 16.42
CA GLU A 91 12.39 2.63 17.55
C GLU A 91 12.20 4.12 17.19
N GLU A 92 12.34 4.50 15.92
CA GLU A 92 12.28 5.90 15.51
C GLU A 92 10.85 6.46 15.44
N THR A 93 9.82 5.66 15.10
CA THR A 93 8.42 6.10 15.10
C THR A 93 7.40 4.94 15.21
N PRO A 94 7.32 4.23 16.35
CA PRO A 94 6.25 3.27 16.57
C PRO A 94 4.88 3.95 16.50
N TYR A 95 3.85 3.23 16.05
CA TYR A 95 2.48 3.75 16.14
C TYR A 95 2.07 3.86 17.61
N GLU A 96 1.85 5.06 18.13
CA GLU A 96 1.53 5.27 19.54
C GLU A 96 0.03 5.17 19.88
N GLY A 97 -0.85 5.13 18.89
CA GLY A 97 -2.30 5.08 19.11
C GLY A 97 -2.79 3.76 19.75
N THR A 98 -4.05 3.78 20.19
CA THR A 98 -4.74 2.59 20.74
C THR A 98 -5.22 1.67 19.61
N PHE A 99 -5.52 0.41 19.94
CA PHE A 99 -6.13 -0.50 18.97
C PHE A 99 -7.48 0.02 18.43
N SER A 100 -8.29 0.69 19.26
CA SER A 100 -9.57 1.26 18.81
C SER A 100 -9.36 2.33 17.73
N SER A 101 -8.45 3.28 17.97
CA SER A 101 -8.14 4.33 17.00
C SER A 101 -7.52 3.76 15.71
N PHE A 102 -6.69 2.73 15.83
CA PHE A 102 -6.17 2.00 14.68
C PHE A 102 -7.28 1.32 13.89
N LEU A 103 -8.26 0.70 14.58
CA LEU A 103 -9.34 -0.02 13.92
C LEU A 103 -10.19 0.90 13.05
N ASP A 104 -10.46 2.13 13.50
CA ASP A 104 -11.16 3.14 12.70
C ASP A 104 -10.37 3.46 11.42
N ILE A 105 -9.05 3.72 11.53
CA ILE A 105 -8.16 3.96 10.39
C ILE A 105 -8.13 2.76 9.43
N PHE A 106 -8.10 1.54 9.99
CA PHE A 106 -8.07 0.29 9.23
C PHE A 106 -9.34 0.08 8.43
N LEU A 107 -10.51 0.31 9.04
CA LEU A 107 -11.82 0.16 8.40
C LEU A 107 -12.07 1.23 7.33
N ASP A 108 -11.62 2.47 7.57
CA ASP A 108 -11.66 3.55 6.59
C ASP A 108 -10.70 3.32 5.41
N GLY A 109 -9.74 2.40 5.56
CA GLY A 109 -8.72 2.12 4.55
C GLY A 109 -7.66 3.22 4.44
N ASN A 110 -7.50 4.04 5.47
CA ASN A 110 -6.50 5.11 5.56
C ASN A 110 -5.10 4.56 5.94
N LEU A 111 -4.70 3.48 5.25
CA LEU A 111 -3.42 2.79 5.40
C LEU A 111 -2.62 2.88 4.10
N SER A 112 -1.31 2.63 4.14
CA SER A 112 -0.46 2.78 2.95
C SER A 112 -0.84 1.92 1.75
N TYR A 113 -1.44 0.75 1.99
CA TYR A 113 -1.91 -0.14 0.93
C TYR A 113 -3.40 0.02 0.63
N GLY A 114 -4.05 0.98 1.30
CA GLY A 114 -5.47 1.29 1.17
C GLY A 114 -6.38 0.35 1.96
N SER A 115 -7.67 0.36 1.59
CA SER A 115 -8.70 -0.48 2.18
C SER A 115 -8.53 -1.96 1.81
N TRP A 116 -8.58 -2.82 2.82
CA TRP A 116 -8.64 -4.28 2.63
C TRP A 116 -9.86 -4.70 1.79
N PHE A 117 -11.01 -4.03 1.98
CA PHE A 117 -12.22 -4.34 1.22
C PHE A 117 -12.03 -4.06 -0.27
N ASN A 118 -11.43 -2.91 -0.61
CA ASN A 118 -11.12 -2.59 -2.00
C ASN A 118 -10.10 -3.57 -2.60
N TYR A 119 -9.10 -3.98 -1.81
CA TYR A 119 -8.13 -5.00 -2.24
C TYR A 119 -8.82 -6.33 -2.59
N MET A 120 -9.75 -6.80 -1.75
CA MET A 120 -10.49 -8.04 -2.02
C MET A 120 -11.47 -7.91 -3.20
N LEU A 121 -12.10 -6.73 -3.36
CA LEU A 121 -12.96 -6.45 -4.51
C LEU A 121 -12.19 -6.45 -5.83
N GLU A 122 -10.95 -5.96 -5.84
CA GLU A 122 -10.07 -6.05 -7.03
C GLU A 122 -9.81 -7.51 -7.42
N TRP A 123 -9.53 -8.37 -6.45
CA TRP A 123 -9.35 -9.80 -6.69
C TRP A 123 -10.63 -10.49 -7.16
N GLN A 124 -11.78 -10.14 -6.57
CA GLN A 124 -13.07 -10.63 -7.05
C GLN A 124 -13.29 -10.25 -8.52
N ASN A 125 -13.04 -8.99 -8.89
CA ASN A 125 -13.13 -8.54 -10.27
C ASN A 125 -12.19 -9.31 -11.21
N VAL A 126 -10.99 -9.69 -10.75
CA VAL A 126 -10.10 -10.58 -11.51
C VAL A 126 -10.71 -11.95 -11.73
N PHE A 127 -11.30 -12.56 -10.71
CA PHE A 127 -11.93 -13.88 -10.87
C PHE A 127 -13.13 -13.84 -11.82
N ASP A 128 -13.88 -12.75 -11.84
CA ASP A 128 -15.05 -12.59 -12.70
C ASP A 128 -14.66 -12.31 -14.17
N ASN A 129 -13.59 -11.55 -14.41
CA ASN A 129 -13.23 -11.05 -15.76
C ASN A 129 -12.01 -11.72 -16.39
N HIS A 130 -11.17 -12.40 -15.61
CA HIS A 130 -9.94 -13.05 -16.06
C HIS A 130 -9.84 -14.50 -15.53
N PRO A 131 -10.84 -15.37 -15.81
CA PRO A 131 -10.88 -16.74 -15.27
C PRO A 131 -9.73 -17.64 -15.76
N ASP A 132 -9.01 -17.22 -16.79
CA ASP A 132 -7.87 -17.92 -17.37
C ASP A 132 -6.51 -17.53 -16.75
N TRP A 133 -6.49 -16.55 -15.84
CA TRP A 133 -5.28 -16.21 -15.08
C TRP A 133 -5.01 -17.29 -14.02
N PRO A 134 -3.86 -17.99 -14.03
CA PRO A 134 -3.50 -18.96 -13.00
C PRO A 134 -3.27 -18.29 -11.64
N VAL A 135 -4.30 -18.29 -10.81
CA VAL A 135 -4.27 -17.82 -9.41
C VAL A 135 -4.49 -18.99 -8.46
N HIS A 136 -3.58 -19.17 -7.50
CA HIS A 136 -3.73 -20.13 -6.41
C HIS A 136 -4.04 -19.39 -5.12
N ILE A 137 -5.24 -19.61 -4.57
CA ILE A 137 -5.67 -19.00 -3.32
C ILE A 137 -5.25 -19.91 -2.17
N VAL A 138 -4.64 -19.32 -1.15
CA VAL A 138 -4.26 -19.97 0.09
C VAL A 138 -4.92 -19.22 1.24
N LEU A 139 -5.72 -19.92 2.04
CA LEU A 139 -6.26 -19.36 3.28
C LEU A 139 -5.24 -19.56 4.39
N TYR A 140 -4.99 -18.50 5.15
CA TYR A 140 -4.06 -18.55 6.28
C TYR A 140 -4.51 -19.56 7.34
N GLU A 141 -5.82 -19.71 7.52
CA GLU A 141 -6.42 -20.66 8.45
C GLU A 141 -6.16 -22.11 8.02
N ASP A 142 -6.25 -22.40 6.71
CA ASP A 142 -5.94 -23.72 6.16
C ASP A 142 -4.44 -24.06 6.29
N LEU A 143 -3.56 -23.04 6.17
CA LEU A 143 -2.11 -23.21 6.41
C LEU A 143 -1.79 -23.59 7.85
N ILE A 144 -2.62 -23.17 8.82
CA ILE A 144 -2.47 -23.55 10.22
C ILE A 144 -3.05 -24.95 10.46
N GLU A 145 -4.21 -25.24 9.87
CA GLU A 145 -4.91 -26.52 10.06
C GLU A 145 -4.11 -27.70 9.50
N ASP A 146 -3.66 -27.61 8.24
CA ASP A 146 -2.92 -28.68 7.58
C ASP A 146 -1.87 -28.09 6.61
N PRO A 147 -0.71 -27.65 7.11
CA PRO A 147 0.32 -27.03 6.28
C PRO A 147 0.85 -27.97 5.20
N ALA A 148 0.94 -29.28 5.46
CA ALA A 148 1.46 -30.23 4.50
C ALA A 148 0.52 -30.38 3.29
N ARG A 149 -0.80 -30.39 3.52
CA ARG A 149 -1.82 -30.36 2.46
C ARG A 149 -1.73 -29.10 1.62
N GLU A 150 -1.64 -27.94 2.24
CA GLU A 150 -1.56 -26.66 1.49
C GLU A 150 -0.25 -26.55 0.70
N ILE A 151 0.88 -27.01 1.25
CA ILE A 151 2.16 -27.09 0.54
C ILE A 151 2.05 -28.02 -0.68
N GLN A 152 1.37 -29.16 -0.54
CA GLN A 152 1.15 -30.08 -1.65
C GLN A 152 0.31 -29.44 -2.77
N LYS A 153 -0.77 -28.73 -2.42
CA LYS A 153 -1.59 -27.98 -3.40
C LYS A 153 -0.76 -26.92 -4.13
N LEU A 154 0.06 -26.16 -3.40
CA LEU A 154 0.96 -25.15 -3.97
C LEU A 154 1.99 -25.79 -4.91
N ALA A 155 2.61 -26.90 -4.52
CA ALA A 155 3.58 -27.60 -5.35
C ALA A 155 2.95 -28.11 -6.66
N ASN A 156 1.73 -28.66 -6.60
CA ASN A 156 0.96 -29.05 -7.78
C ASN A 156 0.69 -27.85 -8.70
N PHE A 157 0.24 -26.71 -8.15
CA PHE A 157 0.04 -25.47 -8.92
C PHE A 157 1.32 -24.98 -9.60
N LEU A 158 2.46 -25.10 -8.92
CA LEU A 158 3.77 -24.74 -9.46
C LEU A 158 4.32 -25.78 -10.47
N GLY A 159 3.70 -26.96 -10.60
CA GLY A 159 4.17 -28.06 -11.43
C GLY A 159 5.44 -28.70 -10.87
N LYS A 160 5.53 -28.83 -9.54
CA LYS A 160 6.66 -29.39 -8.80
C LYS A 160 6.27 -30.69 -8.12
N TYR A 161 7.28 -31.52 -7.85
CA TYR A 161 7.12 -32.76 -7.10
C TYR A 161 6.68 -32.49 -5.66
N SER A 162 5.75 -33.31 -5.15
CA SER A 162 4.99 -33.00 -3.93
C SER A 162 4.56 -34.26 -3.18
N ASP A 163 5.48 -35.17 -2.86
CA ASP A 163 5.15 -36.30 -1.99
C ASP A 163 4.85 -35.83 -0.55
N LYS A 164 4.09 -36.65 0.18
CA LYS A 164 3.60 -36.31 1.53
C LYS A 164 4.74 -36.11 2.53
N ASP A 165 5.80 -36.91 2.46
CA ASP A 165 6.90 -36.84 3.41
C ASP A 165 7.72 -35.57 3.18
N PHE A 166 7.98 -35.23 1.91
CA PHE A 166 8.63 -33.97 1.54
C PHE A 166 7.81 -32.74 1.94
N CYS A 167 6.49 -32.75 1.70
CA CYS A 167 5.62 -31.65 2.13
C CYS A 167 5.59 -31.50 3.66
N SER A 168 5.60 -32.62 4.39
CA SER A 168 5.66 -32.62 5.86
C SER A 168 6.99 -32.08 6.38
N GLN A 169 8.11 -32.39 5.71
CA GLN A 169 9.42 -31.82 6.06
C GLN A 169 9.49 -30.31 5.81
N ILE A 170 8.87 -29.82 4.73
CA ILE A 170 8.76 -28.37 4.48
C ILE A 170 7.90 -27.73 5.56
N ALA A 171 6.73 -28.31 5.88
CA ALA A 171 5.84 -27.82 6.92
C ALA A 171 6.55 -27.67 8.27
N ASP A 172 7.31 -28.69 8.68
CA ASP A 172 8.09 -28.66 9.92
C ASP A 172 9.14 -27.54 9.90
N LYS A 173 9.90 -27.40 8.81
CA LYS A 173 10.94 -26.35 8.66
C LYS A 173 10.35 -24.94 8.67
N CYS A 174 9.17 -24.77 8.05
CA CYS A 174 8.46 -23.49 7.98
C CYS A 174 7.56 -23.23 9.19
N HIS A 175 7.54 -24.12 10.19
CA HIS A 175 6.71 -23.94 11.38
C HIS A 175 7.10 -22.65 12.12
N ILE A 176 6.10 -21.89 12.57
CA ILE A 176 6.29 -20.55 13.11
C ILE A 176 7.26 -20.50 14.30
N ASP A 177 7.26 -21.53 15.15
CA ASP A 177 8.18 -21.61 16.29
C ASP A 177 9.64 -21.79 15.86
N ARG A 178 9.89 -22.44 14.73
CA ARG A 178 11.23 -22.55 14.15
C ARG A 178 11.62 -21.24 13.49
N LEU A 179 10.71 -20.64 12.72
CA LEU A 179 10.97 -19.36 12.04
C LEU A 179 11.24 -18.22 13.03
N LYS A 180 10.52 -18.14 14.16
CA LYS A 180 10.76 -17.15 15.22
C LYS A 180 12.15 -17.29 15.87
N LYS A 181 12.70 -18.51 15.90
CA LYS A 181 14.02 -18.81 16.48
C LYS A 181 15.15 -18.69 15.46
N ALA A 182 14.83 -18.74 14.17
CA ALA A 182 15.81 -18.59 13.11
C ALA A 182 16.39 -17.17 13.16
N LYS A 183 17.70 -17.04 13.01
CA LYS A 183 18.33 -15.73 12.86
C LYS A 183 17.82 -15.13 11.54
N PRO A 184 17.29 -13.89 11.54
CA PRO A 184 16.95 -13.24 10.30
C PRO A 184 18.25 -13.05 9.51
N GLU A 185 18.33 -13.70 8.35
CA GLU A 185 19.26 -13.26 7.30
C GLU A 185 18.98 -11.77 7.07
N PRO A 186 20.01 -10.90 7.06
CA PRO A 186 19.81 -9.47 6.84
C PRO A 186 19.26 -9.26 5.43
N ASN A 187 17.94 -9.27 5.32
CA ASN A 187 17.26 -8.99 4.07
C ASN A 187 17.31 -7.47 3.88
N MET A 188 18.35 -7.02 3.18
CA MET A 188 18.60 -5.63 2.78
C MET A 188 17.33 -4.98 2.20
N TYR A 189 16.45 -5.77 1.57
CA TYR A 189 15.21 -5.29 0.97
C TYR A 189 14.12 -4.96 1.98
N VAL A 190 13.99 -5.67 3.10
CA VAL A 190 13.02 -5.30 4.15
C VAL A 190 13.43 -3.97 4.78
N LYS A 191 14.73 -3.78 5.06
CA LYS A 191 15.26 -2.49 5.53
C LYS A 191 15.06 -1.38 4.51
N LEU A 192 15.39 -1.61 3.24
CA LEU A 192 15.25 -0.60 2.19
C LEU A 192 13.77 -0.27 1.90
N TYR A 193 12.89 -1.26 1.92
CA TYR A 193 11.44 -1.13 1.75
C TYR A 193 10.82 -0.30 2.86
N VAL A 194 11.10 -0.64 4.13
CA VAL A 194 10.63 0.16 5.27
C VAL A 194 11.15 1.59 5.18
N ARG A 195 12.42 1.79 4.78
CA ARG A 195 13.00 3.13 4.64
C ARG A 195 12.36 3.95 3.52
N ILE A 196 12.11 3.33 2.36
CA ILE A 196 11.42 3.96 1.23
C ILE A 196 9.96 4.28 1.61
N HIS A 197 9.28 3.36 2.30
CA HIS A 197 7.92 3.53 2.80
C HIS A 197 7.80 4.71 3.79
N MET A 198 8.76 4.84 4.69
CA MET A 198 8.82 5.93 5.66
C MET A 198 9.10 7.29 5.02
N LEU A 199 9.89 7.34 3.94
CA LEU A 199 10.07 8.57 3.15
C LEU A 199 8.76 9.01 2.48
N PHE A 200 7.91 8.06 2.07
CA PHE A 200 6.57 8.38 1.54
C PHE A 200 5.64 8.92 2.63
N TYR A 201 5.66 8.36 3.84
CA TYR A 201 4.89 8.89 4.96
C TYR A 201 5.31 10.32 5.33
N HIS A 202 6.61 10.58 5.42
CA HIS A 202 7.13 11.92 5.72
C HIS A 202 6.77 12.93 4.62
N THR A 203 6.82 12.54 3.35
CA THR A 203 6.46 13.45 2.23
C THR A 203 4.97 13.75 2.19
N HIS A 204 4.10 12.76 2.47
CA HIS A 204 2.65 12.99 2.56
C HIS A 204 2.25 13.88 3.74
N ILE A 205 2.86 13.66 4.92
CA ILE A 205 2.63 14.50 6.11
C ILE A 205 3.18 15.91 5.89
N TYR A 206 4.39 16.03 5.33
CA TYR A 206 4.99 17.33 5.03
C TYR A 206 4.13 18.12 4.03
N LEU A 207 3.64 17.46 2.98
CA LEU A 207 2.81 18.10 1.97
C LEU A 207 1.44 18.52 2.53
N SER A 208 0.82 17.70 3.39
CA SER A 208 -0.47 18.04 4.01
C SER A 208 -0.34 19.22 4.99
N ILE A 209 0.73 19.23 5.80
CA ILE A 209 1.05 20.34 6.70
C ILE A 209 1.34 21.60 5.88
N TYR A 210 2.21 21.51 4.87
CA TYR A 210 2.55 22.63 4.00
C TYR A 210 1.31 23.23 3.32
N LEU A 211 0.43 22.39 2.77
CA LEU A 211 -0.79 22.84 2.10
C LEU A 211 -1.77 23.49 3.09
N SER A 212 -1.91 22.95 4.30
CA SER A 212 -2.77 23.53 5.34
C SER A 212 -2.29 24.89 5.83
N ILE A 213 -0.97 25.05 6.01
CA ILE A 213 -0.34 26.32 6.40
C ILE A 213 -0.46 27.33 5.26
N TYR A 214 -0.15 26.93 4.03
CA TYR A 214 -0.27 27.79 2.87
C TYR A 214 -1.71 28.29 2.67
N LEU A 215 -2.69 27.40 2.75
CA LEU A 215 -4.11 27.74 2.58
C LEU A 215 -4.61 28.67 3.69
N SER A 216 -4.23 28.42 4.96
CA SER A 216 -4.63 29.29 6.07
C SER A 216 -4.03 30.70 5.98
N ILE A 217 -2.76 30.81 5.61
CA ILE A 217 -2.10 32.11 5.37
C ILE A 217 -2.77 32.84 4.20
N TYR A 218 -3.02 32.14 3.08
CA TYR A 218 -3.67 32.73 1.92
C TYR A 218 -5.07 33.27 2.24
N LEU A 219 -5.92 32.49 2.93
CA LEU A 219 -7.27 32.95 3.32
C LEU A 219 -7.22 34.15 4.26
N SER A 220 -6.30 34.17 5.24
CA SER A 220 -6.18 35.29 6.18
C SER A 220 -5.76 36.60 5.49
N ILE A 221 -4.79 36.53 4.57
CA ILE A 221 -4.34 37.71 3.80
C ILE A 221 -5.44 38.17 2.84
N SER A 222 -6.10 37.24 2.13
CA SER A 222 -7.19 37.57 1.21
C SER A 222 -8.36 38.26 1.94
N PHE A 223 -8.74 37.76 3.12
CA PHE A 223 -9.81 38.32 3.94
C PHE A 223 -9.44 39.71 4.51
N SER A 224 -8.21 39.88 4.99
CA SER A 224 -7.75 41.19 5.49
C SER A 224 -7.70 42.26 4.38
N LEU A 225 -7.23 41.88 3.18
CA LEU A 225 -7.22 42.77 2.01
C LEU A 225 -8.64 43.11 1.53
N SER A 226 -9.56 42.14 1.52
CA SER A 226 -10.95 42.41 1.13
C SER A 226 -11.65 43.32 2.15
N LEU A 227 -11.43 43.13 3.44
CA LEU A 227 -12.01 43.95 4.50
C LEU A 227 -11.46 45.38 4.47
N SER A 228 -10.14 45.53 4.34
CA SER A 228 -9.49 46.85 4.23
C SER A 228 -9.93 47.61 2.98
N LEU A 229 -10.06 46.94 1.84
CA LEU A 229 -10.58 47.56 0.61
C LEU A 229 -12.04 47.96 0.75
N SER A 230 -12.86 47.13 1.40
CA SER A 230 -14.26 47.42 1.69
C SER A 230 -14.42 48.66 2.58
N ILE A 231 -13.65 48.74 3.66
CA ILE A 231 -13.63 49.90 4.58
C ILE A 231 -13.13 51.16 3.86
N TYR A 232 -12.07 51.05 3.05
CA TYR A 232 -11.53 52.16 2.28
C TYR A 232 -12.57 52.73 1.30
N ILE A 233 -13.26 51.86 0.56
CA ILE A 233 -14.34 52.25 -0.35
C ILE A 233 -15.49 52.89 0.41
N TYR A 234 -15.88 52.35 1.57
CA TYR A 234 -16.95 52.90 2.41
C TYR A 234 -16.66 54.33 2.86
N ILE A 235 -15.45 54.59 3.39
CA ILE A 235 -15.01 55.93 3.84
C ILE A 235 -14.88 56.92 2.67
N TYR A 236 -14.55 56.46 1.47
CA TYR A 236 -14.38 57.34 0.32
C TYR A 236 -15.72 57.71 -0.35
N ILE A 237 -16.73 56.84 -0.25
CA ILE A 237 -18.05 57.04 -0.86
C ILE A 237 -19.03 57.76 0.08
N TYR A 238 -18.89 57.61 1.40
CA TYR A 238 -19.78 58.17 2.43
C TYR A 238 -19.03 59.03 3.44
#